data_AF-A0AAD8C4N4-F1
#
_entry.id   AF-A0AAD8C4N4-F1
#
_cell.length_a   1.000
_cell.length_b   1.000
_cell.length_c   1.000
_cell.angle_alpha   90.00
_cell.angle_beta   90.00
_cell.angle_gamma   90.00
#
_symmetry.space_group_name_H-M   'P 1'
#
loop_
_entity.id
_entity.type
_entity.pdbx_description
1 polymer ?
#
loop_
_entity_poly.entity_id
_entity_poly.type
_entity_poly.pdbx_seq_one_letter_code
_entity_poly.pdbx_strand_id
1 'polypeptide(L)'
;MVLQRLTGTFFGLHLRLWTFILLLILCVLTIYRYLDGLHNQIVVLGITQLKLERAVLKLQGDRGNVSSKWNTYFDDSSLKEDEIVLIYNRVPKTGSTSFAGIAYDLCTINKFHVIHVNISKNQRVLGLSDQVSPR
;
A
#
# COMPACT_ATOMS: atom_id res chain seq x y z
N MET A 1 -8.86 -62.47 15.09
CA MET A 1 -9.50 -61.86 16.28
C MET A 1 -10.80 -61.22 15.83
N VAL A 2 -11.92 -61.88 16.15
CA VAL A 2 -13.27 -61.53 15.68
C VAL A 2 -13.78 -60.36 16.50
N LEU A 3 -14.13 -59.25 15.83
CA LEU A 3 -14.75 -58.09 16.46
C LEU A 3 -16.13 -58.51 17.01
N GLN A 4 -16.25 -58.66 18.33
CA GLN A 4 -17.54 -58.91 18.98
C GLN A 4 -18.50 -57.75 18.64
N ARG A 5 -19.67 -58.10 18.08
CA ARG A 5 -20.73 -57.14 17.79
C ARG A 5 -21.22 -56.50 19.08
N LEU A 6 -20.84 -55.24 19.33
CA LEU A 6 -21.44 -54.38 20.34
C LEU A 6 -22.86 -54.01 19.90
N THR A 7 -23.81 -54.91 20.11
CA THR A 7 -25.26 -54.62 20.05
C THR A 7 -25.74 -54.35 21.47
N GLY A 8 -25.47 -53.15 21.97
CA GLY A 8 -26.06 -52.62 23.20
C GLY A 8 -27.08 -51.54 22.87
N THR A 9 -28.20 -51.51 23.58
CA THR A 9 -29.14 -50.38 23.57
C THR A 9 -28.67 -49.37 24.61
N PHE A 10 -28.52 -48.11 24.21
CA PHE A 10 -28.19 -47.02 25.13
C PHE A 10 -29.43 -46.12 25.22
N PHE A 11 -29.98 -45.95 26.43
CA PHE A 11 -31.24 -45.21 26.66
C PHE A 11 -32.46 -45.75 25.89
N GLY A 12 -32.50 -47.04 25.57
CA GLY A 12 -33.62 -47.67 24.85
C GLY A 12 -33.58 -47.53 23.33
N LEU A 13 -32.57 -46.85 22.76
CA LEU A 13 -32.36 -46.75 21.32
C LEU A 13 -31.18 -47.62 20.83
N HIS A 14 -31.30 -48.13 19.61
CA HIS A 14 -30.26 -48.95 18.98
C HIS A 14 -29.00 -48.10 18.73
N LEU A 15 -27.81 -48.62 19.07
CA LEU A 15 -26.52 -47.91 18.97
C LEU A 15 -26.26 -47.27 17.60
N ARG A 16 -26.79 -47.87 16.53
CA ARG A 16 -26.73 -47.35 15.15
C ARG A 16 -27.41 -45.99 15.01
N LEU A 17 -28.54 -45.76 15.69
CA LEU A 17 -29.22 -44.46 15.63
C LEU A 17 -28.42 -43.37 16.33
N TRP A 18 -27.80 -43.69 17.46
CA TRP A 18 -26.89 -42.79 18.17
C TRP A 18 -25.67 -42.41 17.33
N THR A 19 -25.10 -43.34 16.55
CA THR A 19 -24.01 -43.01 15.63
C THR A 19 -24.43 -42.05 14.51
N PHE A 20 -25.66 -42.18 13.99
CA PHE A 20 -26.19 -41.22 13.00
C PHE A 20 -26.45 -39.84 13.60
N ILE A 21 -27.00 -39.78 14.82
CA ILE A 21 -27.23 -38.52 15.53
C ILE A 21 -25.90 -37.81 15.82
N LEU A 22 -24.89 -38.54 16.29
CA LEU A 22 -23.56 -37.98 16.56
C LEU A 22 -22.90 -37.47 15.28
N LEU A 23 -23.00 -38.22 14.18
CA LEU A 23 -22.48 -37.79 12.88
C LEU A 23 -23.19 -36.53 12.38
N LEU A 24 -24.51 -36.44 12.56
CA LEU A 24 -25.29 -35.25 12.19
C LEU A 24 -24.87 -34.03 13.01
N ILE A 25 -24.66 -34.18 14.32
CA ILE A 25 -24.17 -33.10 15.19
C ILE A 25 -22.78 -32.63 14.73
N LEU A 26 -21.88 -33.55 14.42
CA LEU A 26 -20.53 -33.22 13.95
C LEU A 26 -20.60 -32.47 12.61
N CYS A 27 -21.48 -32.90 11.70
CA CYS A 27 -21.71 -32.23 10.42
C CYS A 27 -22.27 -30.80 10.60
N VAL A 28 -23.20 -30.60 11.54
CA VAL A 28 -23.72 -29.26 11.84
C VAL A 28 -22.62 -28.35 12.43
N LEU A 29 -21.78 -28.88 13.31
CA LEU A 29 -20.68 -28.12 13.91
C LEU A 29 -19.63 -27.72 12.88
N THR A 30 -19.28 -28.60 11.93
CA THR A 30 -18.34 -28.25 10.85
C THR A 30 -18.91 -27.19 9.92
N ILE A 31 -20.20 -27.29 9.58
CA ILE A 31 -20.90 -26.27 8.77
C ILE A 31 -20.93 -24.92 9.50
N TYR A 32 -21.27 -24.90 10.79
CA TYR A 32 -21.28 -23.67 11.57
C TYR A 32 -19.91 -22.97 11.58
N ARG A 33 -18.82 -23.73 11.81
CA ARG A 33 -17.44 -23.19 11.77
C ARG A 33 -17.06 -22.65 10.40
N TYR A 34 -17.52 -23.28 9.33
CA TYR A 34 -17.28 -22.81 7.98
C TYR A 34 -17.99 -21.48 7.71
N LEU A 35 -19.25 -21.34 8.13
CA LEU A 35 -20.02 -20.10 7.98
C LEU A 35 -19.40 -18.93 8.77
N ASP A 36 -18.95 -19.17 10.01
CA ASP A 36 -18.23 -18.16 10.80
C ASP A 36 -16.91 -17.75 10.10
N GLY A 37 -16.19 -18.70 9.53
CA GLY A 37 -14.97 -18.44 8.75
C GLY A 37 -15.22 -17.51 7.56
N LEU A 38 -16.29 -17.75 6.81
CA LEU A 38 -16.68 -16.89 5.69
C LEU A 38 -17.06 -15.48 6.16
N HIS A 39 -17.80 -15.36 7.25
CA HIS A 39 -18.18 -14.05 7.80
C HIS A 39 -16.93 -13.23 8.17
N ASN A 40 -15.95 -13.86 8.82
CA ASN A 40 -14.69 -13.20 9.18
C ASN A 40 -13.92 -12.69 7.95
N GLN A 41 -13.87 -13.48 6.86
CA GLN A 41 -13.20 -13.06 5.63
C GLN A 41 -13.92 -11.88 4.96
N ILE A 42 -15.26 -11.88 4.95
CA ILE A 42 -16.06 -10.78 4.40
C ILE A 42 -15.82 -9.49 5.19
N VAL A 43 -15.79 -9.56 6.52
CA VAL A 43 -15.53 -8.39 7.37
C VAL A 43 -14.14 -7.81 7.12
N VAL A 44 -13.12 -8.66 7.01
CA VAL A 44 -11.74 -8.21 6.72
C VAL A 44 -11.66 -7.54 5.35
N LEU A 45 -12.29 -8.13 4.32
CA LEU A 45 -12.34 -7.53 2.98
C LEU A 45 -13.01 -6.15 2.97
N GLY A 46 -14.09 -5.97 3.74
CA GLY A 46 -14.75 -4.66 3.86
C GLY A 46 -13.83 -3.60 4.48
N ILE A 47 -13.10 -3.96 5.54
CA ILE A 47 -12.19 -3.04 6.23
C ILE A 47 -11.01 -2.65 5.32
N THR A 48 -10.47 -3.58 4.53
CA THR A 48 -9.34 -3.29 3.64
C THR A 48 -9.74 -2.39 2.48
N GLN A 49 -10.91 -2.59 1.89
CA GLN A 49 -11.42 -1.72 0.83
C GLN A 49 -11.62 -0.28 1.33
N LEU A 50 -12.23 -0.12 2.50
CA LEU A 50 -12.48 1.20 3.08
C LEU A 50 -11.16 1.97 3.35
N LYS A 51 -10.14 1.27 3.87
CA LYS A 51 -8.81 1.88 4.07
C LYS A 51 -8.18 2.32 2.75
N LEU A 52 -8.31 1.50 1.70
CA LEU A 52 -7.77 1.80 0.39
C LEU A 52 -8.49 3.01 -0.24
N GLU A 53 -9.82 3.03 -0.21
CA GLU A 53 -10.61 4.15 -0.72
C GLU A 53 -10.24 5.46 -0.04
N ARG A 54 -10.09 5.47 1.28
CA ARG A 54 -9.64 6.66 2.03
C ARG A 54 -8.25 7.12 1.60
N ALA A 55 -7.31 6.19 1.41
CA ALA A 55 -5.97 6.52 0.95
C ALA A 55 -5.98 7.11 -0.47
N VAL A 56 -6.77 6.51 -1.37
CA VAL A 56 -6.92 6.97 -2.76
C VAL A 56 -7.57 8.35 -2.81
N LEU A 57 -8.66 8.58 -2.08
CA LEU A 57 -9.33 9.89 -2.01
C LEU A 57 -8.39 10.97 -1.47
N LYS A 58 -7.61 10.65 -0.43
CA LYS A 58 -6.60 11.57 0.12
C LYS A 58 -5.55 11.94 -0.93
N LEU A 59 -5.02 10.95 -1.66
CA LEU A 59 -4.03 11.17 -2.71
C LEU A 59 -4.60 11.95 -3.91
N GLN A 60 -5.85 11.68 -4.30
CA GLN A 60 -6.52 12.42 -5.37
C GLN A 60 -6.77 13.88 -4.99
N GLY A 61 -7.24 14.14 -3.76
CA GLY A 61 -7.45 15.49 -3.25
C GLY A 61 -6.14 16.28 -3.16
N ASP A 62 -5.07 15.64 -2.67
CA ASP A 62 -3.75 16.26 -2.60
C ASP A 62 -3.20 16.57 -4.00
N ARG A 63 -3.33 15.64 -4.95
CA ARG A 63 -2.94 15.86 -6.36
C ARG A 63 -3.71 17.01 -7.01
N GLY A 64 -5.02 17.12 -6.76
CA GLY A 64 -5.85 18.20 -7.27
C GLY A 64 -5.41 19.56 -6.74
N ASN A 65 -5.24 19.67 -5.42
CA ASN A 65 -4.78 20.91 -4.78
C ASN A 65 -3.38 21.32 -5.23
N VAL A 66 -2.46 20.36 -5.37
CA VAL A 66 -1.10 20.63 -5.87
C VAL A 66 -1.16 21.13 -7.31
N SER A 67 -1.91 20.48 -8.20
CA SER A 67 -2.04 20.91 -9.60
C SER A 67 -2.66 22.31 -9.72
N SER A 68 -3.71 22.60 -8.96
CA SER A 68 -4.32 23.94 -8.94
C SER A 68 -3.37 24.98 -8.39
N LYS A 69 -2.60 24.68 -7.34
CA LYS A 69 -1.60 25.58 -6.77
C LYS A 69 -0.49 25.93 -7.76
N TRP A 70 0.01 24.95 -8.52
CA TRP A 70 0.99 25.21 -9.59
C TRP A 70 0.41 26.10 -10.68
N ASN A 71 -0.81 25.83 -11.14
CA ASN A 71 -1.46 26.66 -12.15
C ASN A 71 -1.64 28.10 -11.67
N THR A 72 -2.07 28.32 -10.42
CA THR A 72 -2.17 29.68 -9.85
C THR A 72 -0.81 30.37 -9.73
N TYR A 73 0.27 29.62 -9.45
CA TYR A 73 1.63 30.18 -9.40
C TYR A 73 2.16 30.54 -10.80
N PHE A 74 1.90 29.72 -11.82
CA PHE A 74 2.34 29.97 -13.20
C PHE A 74 1.44 30.94 -13.98
N ASP A 75 0.18 31.12 -13.58
CA ASP A 75 -0.77 32.09 -14.17
C ASP A 75 -0.57 33.50 -13.60
N ASP A 76 0.17 33.64 -12.50
CA ASP A 76 0.78 34.91 -12.10
C ASP A 76 1.94 35.22 -13.08
N SER A 77 1.56 35.71 -14.25
CA SER A 77 2.37 36.16 -15.40
C SER A 77 3.51 37.14 -15.09
N SER A 78 3.80 37.40 -13.82
CA SER A 78 4.88 38.26 -13.33
C SER A 78 6.13 37.50 -12.86
N LEU A 79 6.06 36.17 -12.68
CA LEU A 79 7.26 35.37 -12.39
C LEU A 79 8.14 35.34 -13.63
N LYS A 80 9.26 36.06 -13.54
CA LYS A 80 10.29 36.00 -14.57
C LYS A 80 10.77 34.56 -14.69
N GLU A 81 10.95 34.08 -15.92
CA GLU A 81 11.47 32.72 -16.18
C GLU A 81 12.78 32.44 -15.41
N ASP A 82 13.55 33.50 -15.10
CA ASP A 82 14.78 33.48 -14.31
C ASP A 82 14.58 33.12 -12.81
N GLU A 83 13.36 33.17 -12.28
CA GLU A 83 13.04 32.90 -10.87
C GLU A 83 12.59 31.45 -10.62
N ILE A 84 12.46 30.64 -11.67
CA ILE A 84 11.98 29.26 -11.57
C ILE A 84 13.14 28.30 -11.30
N VAL A 85 13.08 27.60 -10.16
CA VAL A 85 14.07 26.58 -9.77
C VAL A 85 13.43 25.19 -9.78
N LEU A 86 13.94 24.29 -10.62
CA LEU A 86 13.51 22.89 -10.67
C LEU A 86 14.46 21.99 -9.87
N ILE A 87 13.92 21.27 -8.87
CA ILE A 87 14.66 20.30 -8.09
C ILE A 87 14.33 18.89 -8.59
N TYR A 88 15.30 18.23 -9.23
CA TYR A 88 15.16 16.84 -9.68
C TYR A 88 15.88 15.86 -8.75
N ASN A 89 15.16 15.34 -7.76
CA ASN A 89 15.65 14.27 -6.88
C ASN A 89 15.68 12.93 -7.62
N ARG A 90 16.77 12.68 -8.35
CA ARG A 90 16.96 11.47 -9.15
C ARG A 90 16.83 10.19 -8.34
N VAL A 91 16.19 9.17 -8.94
CA VAL A 91 16.12 7.81 -8.40
C VAL A 91 17.11 6.91 -9.16
N PRO A 92 17.93 6.08 -8.49
CA PRO A 92 18.85 5.18 -9.18
C PRO A 92 18.12 4.17 -10.08
N LYS A 93 18.74 3.82 -11.22
CA LYS A 93 18.26 2.78 -12.15
C LYS A 93 16.91 3.06 -12.83
N THR A 94 16.45 4.32 -12.85
CA THR A 94 15.22 4.72 -13.55
C THR A 94 15.48 5.50 -14.85
N GLY A 95 16.66 5.34 -15.46
CA GLY A 95 17.07 6.17 -16.60
C GLY A 95 17.37 7.63 -16.23
N SER A 96 17.51 7.95 -14.94
CA SER A 96 17.75 9.32 -14.46
C SER A 96 19.01 9.97 -15.05
N THR A 97 20.04 9.16 -15.36
CA THR A 97 21.27 9.63 -16.00
C THR A 97 21.02 10.08 -17.43
N SER A 98 20.19 9.35 -18.18
CA SER A 98 19.81 9.71 -19.55
C SER A 98 19.01 11.01 -19.56
N PHE A 99 18.08 11.16 -18.62
CA PHE A 99 17.31 12.40 -18.46
C PHE A 99 18.20 13.60 -18.09
N ALA A 100 19.15 13.41 -17.16
CA ALA A 100 20.11 14.47 -16.81
C ALA A 100 20.97 14.88 -18.02
N GLY A 101 21.34 13.93 -18.89
CA GLY A 101 22.05 14.22 -20.14
C GLY A 101 21.28 15.19 -21.03
N ILE A 102 19.98 14.94 -21.23
CA ILE A 102 19.11 15.84 -22.01
C ILE A 102 19.05 17.25 -21.39
N ALA A 103 18.98 17.34 -20.06
CA ALA A 103 18.98 18.63 -19.38
C ALA A 103 20.30 19.40 -19.62
N TYR A 104 21.44 18.71 -19.64
CA TYR A 104 22.73 19.33 -19.99
C TYR A 104 22.80 19.78 -21.45
N ASP A 105 22.22 19.01 -22.38
CA ASP A 105 22.21 19.37 -23.80
C ASP A 105 21.36 20.62 -24.07
N LEU A 106 20.23 20.75 -23.35
CA LEU A 106 19.28 21.84 -23.54
C LEU A 106 19.60 23.11 -22.74
N CYS A 107 20.46 23.04 -21.73
CA CYS A 107 20.70 24.16 -20.81
C CYS A 107 21.21 25.42 -21.52
N THR A 108 22.06 25.24 -22.54
CA THR A 108 22.65 26.34 -23.30
C THR A 108 21.63 26.99 -24.26
N ILE A 109 20.78 26.17 -24.89
CA ILE A 109 19.79 26.64 -25.87
C ILE A 109 18.66 27.40 -25.15
N ASN A 110 18.20 26.85 -24.02
CA ASN A 110 17.06 27.37 -23.27
C ASN A 110 17.47 28.32 -22.13
N LYS A 111 18.76 28.69 -22.05
CA LYS A 111 19.32 29.66 -21.10
C LYS A 111 19.01 29.37 -19.62
N PHE A 112 19.08 28.11 -19.21
CA PHE A 112 18.97 27.71 -17.79
C PHE A 112 20.24 27.04 -17.30
N HIS A 113 20.40 26.93 -15.98
CA HIS A 113 21.58 26.33 -15.36
C HIS A 113 21.25 24.95 -14.77
N VAL A 114 22.17 24.01 -14.95
CA VAL A 114 22.08 22.65 -14.37
C VAL A 114 23.22 22.45 -13.39
N ILE A 115 22.88 22.15 -12.14
CA ILE A 115 23.83 21.87 -11.08
C ILE A 115 23.56 20.46 -10.55
N HIS A 116 24.62 19.63 -10.50
CA HIS A 116 24.55 18.33 -9.87
C HIS A 116 24.97 18.43 -8.40
N VAL A 117 24.03 18.18 -7.50
CA VAL A 117 24.29 18.15 -6.06
C VAL A 117 24.75 16.75 -5.66
N ASN A 118 25.95 16.66 -5.07
CA ASN A 118 26.42 15.44 -4.43
C ASN A 118 26.30 15.56 -2.91
N ILE A 119 25.98 14.45 -2.27
CA ILE A 119 25.78 14.36 -0.81
C ILE A 119 26.75 13.33 -0.24
N SER A 120 27.34 13.65 0.92
CA SER A 120 28.32 12.77 1.56
C SER A 120 27.72 11.38 1.80
N LYS A 121 28.46 10.33 1.40
CA LYS A 121 28.05 8.92 1.49
C LYS A 121 26.73 8.59 0.77
N ASN A 122 26.23 9.44 -0.14
CA ASN A 122 24.95 9.27 -0.83
C ASN A 122 23.76 9.03 0.12
N GLN A 123 23.77 9.66 1.30
CA GLN A 123 22.70 9.51 2.28
C GLN A 123 21.40 10.19 1.84
N ARG A 124 20.30 9.42 1.78
CA ARG A 124 18.98 9.95 1.39
C ARG A 124 18.40 10.98 2.37
N VAL A 125 18.91 11.04 3.58
CA VAL A 125 18.45 11.91 4.65
C VAL A 125 19.69 12.51 5.32
N LEU A 126 19.71 13.84 5.46
CA LEU A 126 20.70 14.54 6.27
C LEU A 126 20.33 14.41 7.74
N GLY A 127 21.28 14.02 8.59
CA GLY A 127 21.07 14.01 10.04
C GLY A 127 20.83 15.43 10.56
N LEU A 128 20.16 15.57 11.70
CA LEU A 128 19.91 16.89 12.30
C LEU A 128 21.21 17.66 12.52
N SER A 129 22.28 16.98 12.95
CA SER A 129 23.60 17.56 13.14
C SER A 129 24.20 18.15 11.85
N ASP A 130 23.87 17.58 10.69
CA ASP A 130 24.35 18.06 9.38
C ASP A 130 23.50 19.23 8.84
N GLN A 131 22.30 19.43 9.39
CA GLN A 131 21.39 20.52 9.01
C GLN A 131 21.66 21.82 9.78
N VAL A 132 22.33 21.73 10.92
CA VAL A 132 22.73 22.90 11.71
C VAL A 132 24.12 23.32 11.27
N SER A 133 24.26 24.56 10.79
CA SER A 133 25.57 25.12 10.45
C SER A 133 26.45 25.16 11.71
N PRO A 134 27.64 24.54 11.71
CA PRO A 134 28.65 24.88 12.70
C PRO A 134 29.11 26.30 12.37
N ARG A 135 28.85 27.22 13.30
CA ARG A 135 29.34 28.60 13.23
C ARG A 135 30.86 28.64 13.33
#